data_AF-A0A4Y2LCT7-F1
#
_entry.id   AF-A0A4Y2LCT7-F1
#
_cell.length_a   1.000
_cell.length_b   1.000
_cell.length_c   1.000
_cell.angle_alpha   90.00
_cell.angle_beta   90.00
_cell.angle_gamma   90.00
#
_symmetry.space_group_name_H-M   'P 1'
#
loop_
_entity.id
_entity.type
_entity.pdbx_description
1 polymer ?
#
loop_
_entity_poly.entity_id
_entity_poly.type
_entity_poly.pdbx_seq_one_letter_code
_entity_poly.pdbx_strand_id
1 'polypeptide(L)'
;MKDGTPPHIATTVTQPLNLYFGNDRIISRHFPSAWPPRSPDLNPCDFWLRGYLKDVVFGSPIANLAELKNRIVQHIHNITTETLRSVVEHVVLRFQLIGENGGQHIEHFLSRSSPTSLS
;
A
#
# COMPACT_ATOMS: atom_id res chain seq x y z
N MET A 1 0.63 6.75 4.73
CA MET A 1 1.76 6.91 3.79
C MET A 1 1.21 7.47 2.48
N LYS A 2 1.92 8.40 1.82
CA LYS A 2 1.60 8.87 0.46
C LYS A 2 2.87 8.86 -0.39
N ASP A 3 2.74 8.43 -1.64
CA ASP A 3 3.83 8.20 -2.61
C ASP A 3 4.57 9.47 -3.08
N GLY A 4 4.11 10.65 -2.63
CA GLY A 4 4.73 11.93 -2.92
C GLY A 4 4.55 12.41 -4.36
N THR A 5 3.60 11.85 -5.13
CA THR A 5 3.30 12.31 -6.50
C THR A 5 2.70 13.74 -6.49
N PRO A 6 2.91 14.56 -7.55
CA PRO A 6 2.59 16.00 -7.52
C PRO A 6 1.15 16.35 -7.10
N PRO A 7 0.10 15.64 -7.55
CA PRO A 7 -1.26 15.91 -7.08
C PRO A 7 -1.46 15.61 -5.58
N HIS A 8 -0.71 14.66 -5.03
CA HIS A 8 -0.87 14.17 -3.66
C HIS A 8 -0.11 15.02 -2.62
N ILE A 9 0.76 15.92 -3.07
CA ILE A 9 1.59 16.81 -2.24
C ILE A 9 1.17 18.29 -2.35
N ALA A 10 0.15 18.59 -3.16
CA ALA A 10 -0.41 19.93 -3.26
C ALA A 10 -0.85 20.43 -1.88
N THR A 11 -0.68 21.73 -1.64
CA THR A 11 -1.03 22.39 -0.37
C THR A 11 -2.46 22.09 0.08
N THR A 12 -3.40 22.09 -0.88
CA THR A 12 -4.82 21.75 -0.66
C THR A 12 -5.03 20.34 -0.10
N VAL A 13 -4.10 19.43 -0.36
CA VAL A 13 -4.12 18.04 0.12
C VAL A 13 -3.32 17.88 1.41
N THR A 14 -2.18 18.57 1.55
CA THR A 14 -1.26 18.40 2.68
C THR A 14 -1.67 19.20 3.92
N GLN A 15 -2.28 20.38 3.77
CA GLN A 15 -2.76 21.18 4.90
C GLN A 15 -3.82 20.46 5.73
N PRO A 16 -4.90 19.89 5.14
CA PRO A 16 -5.87 19.13 5.93
C PRO A 16 -5.23 17.94 6.63
N LEU A 17 -4.36 17.19 5.93
CA LEU A 17 -3.67 16.05 6.55
C LEU A 17 -2.87 16.48 7.79
N ASN A 18 -2.10 17.58 7.68
CA ASN A 18 -1.32 18.09 8.79
C ASN A 18 -2.21 18.53 9.97
N LEU A 19 -3.39 19.11 9.70
CA LEU A 19 -4.35 19.47 10.74
C LEU A 19 -4.91 18.25 11.48
N TYR A 20 -5.22 17.15 10.77
CA TYR A 20 -5.84 15.96 11.36
C TYR A 20 -4.83 15.03 12.06
N PHE A 21 -3.65 14.84 11.45
CA PHE A 21 -2.69 13.83 11.91
C PHE A 21 -1.47 14.44 12.60
N GLY A 22 -1.21 15.73 12.43
CA GLY A 22 0.04 16.37 12.80
C GLY A 22 1.18 16.02 11.84
N ASN A 23 2.26 16.80 11.91
CA ASN A 23 3.37 16.71 10.96
C ASN A 23 4.19 15.42 11.13
N ASP A 24 4.32 14.92 12.36
CA ASP A 24 5.19 13.79 12.70
C ASP A 24 4.62 12.42 12.35
N ARG A 25 3.30 12.35 12.07
CA ARG A 25 2.61 11.09 11.74
C ARG A 25 2.40 10.89 10.24
N ILE A 26 2.83 11.85 9.42
CA ILE A 26 2.64 11.81 7.99
C ILE A 26 3.95 11.43 7.32
N ILE A 27 3.94 10.29 6.64
CA ILE A 27 5.05 9.86 5.78
C ILE A 27 4.70 10.23 4.33
N SER A 28 5.34 11.27 3.82
CA SER A 28 5.11 11.84 2.48
C SER A 28 6.26 12.79 2.11
N ARG A 29 6.39 13.13 0.83
CA ARG A 29 7.36 14.15 0.37
C ARG A 29 7.03 15.51 1.02
N HIS A 30 8.07 16.22 1.47
CA HIS A 30 8.01 17.51 2.19
C HIS A 30 7.47 17.46 3.64
N PHE A 31 7.30 16.27 4.22
CA PHE A 31 7.06 16.07 5.64
C PHE A 31 8.36 15.61 6.34
N PRO A 32 8.47 15.72 7.68
CA PRO A 32 9.66 15.29 8.43
C PRO A 32 10.07 13.84 8.14
N SER A 33 9.08 12.96 8.01
CA SER A 33 9.28 11.59 7.52
C SER A 33 9.08 11.54 6.01
N ALA A 34 10.14 11.77 5.25
CA ALA A 34 10.07 11.80 3.79
C ALA A 34 9.85 10.40 3.19
N TRP A 35 8.91 10.28 2.25
CA TRP A 35 8.74 9.06 1.46
C TRP A 35 9.80 8.97 0.35
N PRO A 36 10.52 7.85 0.22
CA PRO A 36 11.52 7.69 -0.83
C PRO A 36 10.88 7.70 -2.23
N PRO A 37 11.52 8.33 -3.24
CA PRO A 37 10.99 8.33 -4.60
C PRO A 37 10.98 6.91 -5.18
N ARG A 38 9.99 6.62 -6.04
CA ARG A 38 9.88 5.36 -6.80
C ARG A 38 9.91 4.09 -5.92
N SER A 39 9.29 4.14 -4.75
CA SER A 39 9.22 3.00 -3.83
C SER A 39 7.80 2.42 -3.70
N PRO A 40 7.22 1.85 -4.78
CA PRO A 40 5.93 1.17 -4.69
C PRO A 40 6.01 -0.06 -3.76
N ASP A 41 7.19 -0.66 -3.63
CA ASP A 41 7.45 -1.80 -2.75
C ASP A 41 7.20 -1.51 -1.26
N LEU A 42 7.13 -0.25 -0.86
CA LEU A 42 6.88 0.15 0.52
C LEU A 42 5.42 0.47 0.80
N ASN A 43 4.60 0.71 -0.22
CA ASN A 43 3.21 1.10 -0.05
C ASN A 43 2.30 -0.16 -0.03
N PRO A 44 1.61 -0.45 1.08
CA PRO A 44 0.65 -1.56 1.18
C PRO A 44 -0.39 -1.60 0.06
N CYS A 45 -0.83 -0.43 -0.38
CA CYS A 45 -1.81 -0.34 -1.46
C CYS A 45 -1.25 -0.82 -2.80
N ASP A 46 0.04 -0.58 -3.05
CA ASP A 46 0.71 -0.88 -4.31
C ASP A 46 1.23 -2.32 -4.34
N PHE A 47 1.94 -2.77 -3.30
CA PHE A 47 2.53 -4.11 -3.30
C PHE A 47 1.55 -5.23 -2.95
N TRP A 48 0.43 -4.92 -2.27
CA TRP A 48 -0.53 -5.93 -1.82
C TRP A 48 -1.95 -5.66 -2.31
N LEU A 49 -2.60 -4.58 -1.85
CA LEU A 49 -4.05 -4.38 -2.04
C LEU A 49 -4.45 -4.39 -3.52
N ARG A 50 -3.67 -3.72 -4.37
CA ARG A 50 -3.92 -3.67 -5.81
C ARG A 50 -3.85 -5.06 -6.45
N GLY A 51 -2.87 -5.89 -6.08
CA GLY A 51 -2.74 -7.27 -6.57
C GLY A 51 -3.90 -8.13 -6.08
N TYR A 52 -4.15 -8.11 -4.77
CA TYR A 52 -5.27 -8.82 -4.13
C TYR A 52 -6.60 -8.49 -4.79
N LEU A 53 -6.95 -7.20 -4.91
CA LEU A 53 -8.21 -6.77 -5.53
C LEU A 53 -8.28 -7.16 -6.99
N LYS A 54 -7.17 -7.09 -7.73
CA LYS A 54 -7.13 -7.52 -9.13
C LYS A 54 -7.50 -9.01 -9.24
N ASP A 55 -6.94 -9.84 -8.38
CA ASP A 55 -7.14 -11.29 -8.44
C ASP A 55 -8.57 -11.68 -8.04
N VAL A 56 -9.10 -11.10 -6.96
CA VAL A 56 -10.43 -11.47 -6.44
C VAL A 56 -11.58 -10.81 -7.21
N VAL A 57 -11.44 -9.56 -7.63
CA VAL A 57 -12.53 -8.82 -8.31
C VAL A 57 -12.71 -9.31 -9.75
N PHE A 58 -11.59 -9.57 -10.44
CA PHE A 58 -11.58 -9.99 -11.84
C PHE A 58 -11.44 -11.51 -12.03
N GLY A 59 -11.51 -12.30 -10.95
CA GLY A 59 -11.53 -13.76 -11.02
C GLY A 59 -12.74 -14.35 -11.75
N SER A 60 -13.77 -13.54 -12.03
CA SER A 60 -14.90 -13.91 -12.89
C SER A 60 -15.36 -12.71 -13.73
N PRO A 61 -16.05 -12.94 -14.86
CA PRO A 61 -16.57 -11.86 -15.71
C PRO A 61 -17.43 -10.87 -14.92
N ILE A 62 -17.32 -9.59 -15.28
CA ILE A 62 -18.05 -8.49 -14.65
C ILE A 62 -19.00 -7.90 -15.69
N ALA A 63 -20.28 -7.87 -15.39
CA ALA A 63 -21.31 -7.48 -16.35
C ALA A 63 -21.41 -5.97 -16.53
N ASN A 64 -21.18 -5.19 -15.47
CA ASN A 64 -21.30 -3.73 -15.51
C ASN A 64 -20.55 -3.03 -14.36
N LEU A 65 -20.55 -1.70 -14.39
CA LEU A 65 -19.87 -0.86 -13.41
C LEU A 65 -20.45 -0.98 -11.99
N ALA A 66 -21.76 -1.22 -11.84
CA ALA A 66 -22.38 -1.34 -10.52
C ALA A 66 -21.89 -2.62 -9.83
N GLU A 67 -21.82 -3.73 -10.58
CA GLU A 67 -21.24 -4.97 -10.11
C GLU A 67 -19.77 -4.83 -9.73
N LEU A 68 -18.95 -4.17 -10.59
CA LEU A 68 -17.54 -3.91 -10.28
C LEU A 68 -17.38 -3.19 -8.93
N LYS A 69 -18.14 -2.10 -8.74
CA LYS A 69 -18.11 -1.32 -7.49
C LYS A 69 -18.54 -2.17 -6.29
N ASN A 70 -19.61 -2.96 -6.43
CA ASN A 70 -20.09 -3.82 -5.36
C ASN A 70 -19.04 -4.87 -4.97
N ARG A 71 -18.41 -5.54 -5.94
CA ARG A 71 -17.35 -6.54 -5.68
C ARG A 71 -16.17 -5.92 -4.94
N ILE A 72 -15.70 -4.74 -5.36
CA ILE A 72 -14.61 -4.03 -4.67
C ILE A 72 -14.99 -3.76 -3.21
N VAL A 73 -16.18 -3.21 -2.96
CA VAL A 73 -16.67 -2.90 -1.61
C VAL A 73 -16.77 -4.16 -0.75
N GLN A 74 -17.37 -5.23 -1.28
CA GLN A 74 -17.51 -6.51 -0.59
C GLN A 74 -16.14 -7.10 -0.21
N HIS A 75 -15.20 -7.17 -1.15
CA HIS A 75 -13.87 -7.71 -0.87
C HIS A 75 -13.07 -6.86 0.11
N ILE A 76 -13.24 -5.52 0.09
CA ILE A 76 -12.63 -4.64 1.09
C ILE A 76 -13.21 -4.89 2.48
N HIS A 77 -14.53 -5.02 2.61
CA HIS A 77 -15.18 -5.30 3.90
C HIS A 77 -14.80 -6.66 4.49
N ASN A 78 -14.45 -7.62 3.64
CA ASN A 78 -14.03 -8.95 4.06
C ASN A 78 -12.55 -9.03 4.45
N ILE A 79 -11.76 -7.97 4.29
CA ILE A 79 -10.37 -7.94 4.76
C ILE A 79 -10.39 -7.95 6.30
N THR A 80 -9.80 -9.00 6.88
CA THR A 80 -9.73 -9.17 8.33
C THR A 80 -8.66 -8.28 8.96
N THR A 81 -8.80 -8.05 10.27
CA THR A 81 -7.78 -7.33 11.05
C THR A 81 -6.45 -8.09 11.08
N GLU A 82 -6.49 -9.42 11.06
CA GLU A 82 -5.33 -10.31 10.97
C GLU A 82 -4.56 -10.07 9.68
N THR A 83 -5.25 -10.00 8.54
CA THR A 83 -4.64 -9.69 7.24
C THR A 83 -4.02 -8.30 7.24
N LEU A 84 -4.73 -7.28 7.77
CA LEU A 84 -4.18 -5.93 7.87
C LEU A 84 -2.93 -5.87 8.74
N ARG A 85 -2.91 -6.60 9.87
CA ARG A 85 -1.75 -6.70 10.75
C ARG A 85 -0.56 -7.34 10.03
N SER A 86 -0.78 -8.45 9.33
CA SER A 86 0.28 -9.09 8.53
C SER A 86 0.83 -8.16 7.44
N VAL A 87 -0.03 -7.41 6.77
CA VAL A 87 0.40 -6.41 5.76
C VAL A 87 1.28 -5.33 6.39
N VAL A 88 0.95 -4.85 7.60
CA VAL A 88 1.79 -3.89 8.33
C VAL A 88 3.11 -4.50 8.76
N GLU A 89 3.13 -5.75 9.22
CA GLU A 89 4.38 -6.48 9.52
C GLU A 89 5.27 -6.62 8.27
N HIS A 90 4.67 -6.88 7.11
CA HIS A 90 5.39 -6.94 5.84
C HIS A 90 5.98 -5.58 5.41
N VAL A 91 5.33 -4.46 5.76
CA VAL A 91 5.93 -3.13 5.54
C VAL A 91 7.23 -2.99 6.33
N VAL A 92 7.23 -3.39 7.60
CA VAL A 92 8.43 -3.34 8.46
C VAL A 92 9.53 -4.23 7.88
N LEU A 93 9.21 -5.46 7.47
CA LEU A 93 10.15 -6.37 6.82
C LEU A 93 10.75 -5.75 5.55
N ARG A 94 9.92 -5.14 4.70
CA ARG A 94 10.37 -4.49 3.46
C ARG A 94 11.30 -3.31 3.74
N PHE A 95 11.02 -2.51 4.78
CA PHE A 95 11.94 -1.45 5.21
C PHE A 95 13.30 -2.01 5.66
N GLN A 96 13.30 -3.11 6.42
CA GLN A 96 14.54 -3.76 6.88
C GLN A 96 15.35 -4.27 5.68
N LEU A 97 14.72 -5.01 4.76
CA LEU A 97 15.38 -5.53 3.55
C LEU A 97 15.95 -4.42 2.68
N ILE A 98 15.25 -3.29 2.52
CA ILE A 98 15.75 -2.15 1.76
C ILE A 98 16.97 -1.54 2.46
N GLY A 99 16.94 -1.42 3.79
CA GLY A 99 18.07 -0.94 4.58
C GLY A 99 19.30 -1.84 4.44
N GLU A 100 19.12 -3.16 4.57
CA GLU A 100 20.17 -4.17 4.42
C GLU A 100 20.73 -4.21 2.99
N ASN A 101 19.88 -3.97 1.99
CA ASN A 101 20.26 -3.95 0.58
C ASN A 101 20.71 -2.55 0.09
N GLY A 102 21.10 -1.65 1.00
CA GLY A 102 21.64 -0.33 0.65
C GLY A 102 20.70 0.54 -0.18
N GLY A 103 19.38 0.38 -0.02
CA GLY A 103 18.36 1.14 -0.74
C GLY A 103 17.94 0.56 -2.10
N GLN A 104 18.45 -0.60 -2.50
CA GLN A 104 18.11 -1.24 -3.78
C GLN A 104 16.83 -2.10 -3.72
N HIS A 105 16.34 -2.48 -4.91
CA HIS A 105 15.19 -3.38 -5.13
C HIS A 105 15.30 -4.68 -4.32
N ILE A 106 14.18 -5.14 -3.74
CA ILE A 106 14.14 -6.27 -2.79
C ILE A 106 13.30 -7.46 -3.24
N GLU A 107 12.71 -7.40 -4.44
CA GLU A 107 11.79 -8.40 -4.98
C GLU A 107 12.43 -9.80 -5.03
N HIS A 108 13.75 -9.85 -5.28
CA HIS A 108 14.52 -11.09 -5.28
C HIS A 108 14.60 -11.76 -3.90
N PHE A 109 14.56 -11.00 -2.80
CA PHE A 109 14.48 -11.54 -1.44
C PHE A 109 13.07 -12.03 -1.08
N LEU A 110 12.05 -11.43 -1.68
CA LEU A 110 10.64 -11.72 -1.41
C LEU A 110 10.13 -12.96 -2.16
N SER A 111 10.79 -13.35 -3.26
CA SER A 111 10.43 -14.50 -4.11
C SER A 111 10.51 -15.88 -3.42
N ARG A 112 10.99 -15.93 -2.17
CA ARG A 112 11.20 -17.18 -1.40
C ARG A 112 10.12 -17.49 -0.38
N SER A 113 9.15 -16.59 -0.19
CA SER A 113 7.93 -16.84 0.58
C SER A 113 6.77 -17.05 -0.40
N SER A 114 6.26 -18.28 -0.47
CA SER A 114 5.19 -18.71 -1.38
C SER A 114 4.02 -17.72 -1.45
N PRO A 115 3.33 -17.61 -2.61
CA PRO A 115 2.16 -16.73 -2.80
C PRO A 115 0.90 -17.17 -2.05
N THR A 116 1.04 -17.98 -1.00
CA THR A 116 -0.06 -18.69 -0.33
C THR A 116 -0.23 -18.31 1.14
N SER A 117 0.54 -17.37 1.69
CA SER A 117 0.47 -17.04 3.13
C SER A 117 -0.42 -15.84 3.48
N LEU A 118 -1.33 -15.42 2.59
CA LEU A 118 -2.30 -14.36 2.87
C LEU A 118 -3.69 -14.74 2.32
N SER A 119 -4.16 -15.94 2.66
CA SER A 119 -5.54 -16.40 2.45
C SER A 119 -6.11 -16.93 3.75
#